data_AF-L5JXM6-F1
#
_entry.id   AF-L5JXM6-F1
#
_cell.length_a   1.000
_cell.length_b   1.000
_cell.length_c   1.000
_cell.angle_alpha   90.00
_cell.angle_beta   90.00
_cell.angle_gamma   90.00
#
_symmetry.space_group_name_H-M   'P 1'
#
loop_
_entity.id
_entity.type
_entity.pdbx_description
1 polymer ?
#
loop_
_entity_poly.entity_id
_entity_poly.type
_entity_poly.pdbx_seq_one_letter_code
_entity_poly.pdbx_strand_id
1 'polypeptide(L)'
;MPLLPGTVGLAGLLFWAGQTVNTLMPNATLALAQTEGTAMWPTSGLGVARYRQKRYISARDVSALLDYHNHIRASVRPPAANMEYMVWDERLARSAKAWATQCIWAHGPSQLMRYVGQNLSIHSGRYRSVVDLVKSWSEEKRHYLFPAPKDCNPHCPWHCSGPVCSHYTQMVWASSNRLGCAIHTCGSISVWGSTWHQAVYLVCNYAIK
;
A
#
# COMPACT_ATOMS: atom_id res chain seq x y z
N MET A 1 -63.40 18.30 38.21
CA MET A 1 -62.78 18.67 39.50
C MET A 1 -61.71 17.65 39.82
N PRO A 2 -60.54 18.03 40.33
CA PRO A 2 -59.69 19.20 40.03
C PRO A 2 -58.26 18.70 39.69
N LEU A 3 -57.18 19.45 39.42
CA LEU A 3 -56.85 20.83 39.08
C LEU A 3 -55.40 20.79 38.53
N LEU A 4 -55.13 21.68 37.56
CA LEU A 4 -53.85 22.21 37.05
C LEU A 4 -52.91 22.76 38.15
N PRO A 5 -51.80 23.49 37.88
CA PRO A 5 -50.87 23.58 36.72
C PRO A 5 -49.37 23.65 37.13
N GLY A 6 -48.46 23.66 36.16
CA GLY A 6 -47.08 24.13 36.34
C GLY A 6 -46.56 24.81 35.07
N THR A 7 -46.43 26.12 35.12
CA THR A 7 -46.18 27.10 34.06
C THR A 7 -44.70 27.30 33.67
N VAL A 8 -44.47 27.50 32.37
CA VAL A 8 -43.77 28.64 31.69
C VAL A 8 -42.29 28.94 31.97
N GLY A 9 -41.52 29.07 30.88
CA GLY A 9 -40.23 29.79 30.80
C GLY A 9 -39.52 29.53 29.46
N LEU A 10 -39.92 30.16 28.36
CA LEU A 10 -39.30 31.34 27.72
C LEU A 10 -37.86 31.14 27.18
N ALA A 11 -37.81 31.07 25.84
CA ALA A 11 -36.86 31.67 24.91
C ALA A 11 -35.43 32.00 25.36
N GLY A 12 -34.45 31.39 24.67
CA GLY A 12 -33.05 31.79 24.65
C GLY A 12 -32.42 31.54 23.28
N LEU A 13 -32.85 32.30 22.26
CA LEU A 13 -32.11 32.46 21.01
C LEU A 13 -30.93 33.40 21.28
N LEU A 14 -29.72 32.85 21.37
CA LEU A 14 -28.50 33.65 21.31
C LEU A 14 -28.03 33.73 19.85
N PHE A 15 -28.55 34.73 19.16
CA PHE A 15 -27.91 35.31 17.98
C PHE A 15 -26.66 36.05 18.44
N TRP A 16 -25.49 35.60 18.00
CA TRP A 16 -24.31 36.46 17.93
C TRP A 16 -24.22 37.01 16.52
N ALA A 17 -24.66 38.26 16.36
CA ALA A 17 -24.41 39.10 15.21
C ALA A 17 -23.44 40.21 15.62
N GLY A 18 -22.41 40.42 14.80
CA GLY A 18 -21.39 41.47 14.96
C GLY A 18 -19.99 40.85 15.08
N GLN A 19 -18.99 41.22 14.30
CA GLN A 19 -18.82 42.33 13.37
C GLN A 19 -17.85 41.91 12.27
N THR A 20 -18.13 42.38 11.05
CA THR A 20 -17.20 42.36 9.92
C THR A 20 -16.01 43.27 10.22
N VAL A 21 -14.79 42.72 10.23
CA VAL A 21 -13.57 43.53 10.14
C VAL A 21 -12.94 43.24 8.78
N ASN A 22 -13.35 44.03 7.79
CA ASN A 22 -12.52 44.33 6.63
C ASN A 22 -11.35 45.15 7.14
N THR A 23 -10.14 44.59 7.15
CA THR A 23 -8.93 45.40 7.16
C THR A 23 -8.00 44.92 6.07
N LEU A 24 -7.65 45.89 5.22
CA LEU A 24 -6.82 45.78 4.06
C LEU A 24 -5.41 45.32 4.42
N MET A 25 -4.85 44.46 3.58
CA MET A 25 -3.41 44.19 3.49
C MET A 25 -2.65 45.49 3.17
N PRO A 26 -1.61 45.86 3.94
CA PRO A 26 -0.58 46.75 3.43
C PRO A 26 0.52 45.93 2.76
N ASN A 27 0.67 46.21 1.47
CA ASN A 27 1.83 45.91 0.66
C ASN A 27 3.05 46.66 1.25
N ALA A 28 4.13 45.95 1.58
CA ALA A 28 5.40 46.57 1.95
C ALA A 28 6.55 45.81 1.31
N THR A 29 7.16 46.45 0.32
CA THR A 29 8.38 46.03 -0.35
C THR A 29 9.58 46.74 0.29
N LEU A 30 10.72 46.03 0.34
CA LEU A 30 12.10 46.49 0.59
C LEU A 30 12.54 46.87 2.02
N ALA A 31 13.44 46.06 2.58
CA ALA A 31 14.83 46.46 2.84
C ALA A 31 15.69 45.22 3.18
N LEU A 32 16.78 45.02 2.43
CA LEU A 32 17.85 44.07 2.74
C LEU A 32 18.65 44.63 3.93
N ALA A 33 18.59 43.97 5.08
CA ALA A 33 19.54 44.18 6.16
C ALA A 33 20.64 43.11 6.06
N GLN A 34 21.85 43.55 5.77
CA GLN A 34 23.07 42.75 5.80
C GLN A 34 23.41 42.41 7.26
N THR A 35 23.52 41.12 7.57
CA THR A 35 24.18 40.66 8.79
C THR A 35 25.58 40.18 8.45
N GLU A 36 26.59 40.92 8.90
CA GLU A 36 27.97 40.47 8.94
C GLU A 36 28.07 39.30 9.93
N GLY A 37 28.05 38.08 9.40
CA GLY A 37 28.39 36.86 10.12
C GLY A 37 29.77 36.39 9.67
N THR A 38 30.75 36.49 10.57
CA THR A 38 32.09 35.91 10.46
C THR A 38 32.05 34.51 9.86
N ALA A 39 32.68 34.35 8.69
CA ALA A 39 32.83 33.08 7.99
C ALA A 39 33.69 32.12 8.83
N MET A 40 33.05 31.16 9.49
CA MET A 40 33.71 29.96 9.98
C MET A 40 33.65 28.91 8.86
N TRP A 41 34.79 28.64 8.23
CA TRP A 41 34.92 27.56 7.26
C TRP A 41 34.54 26.22 7.95
N PRO A 42 33.61 25.41 7.38
CA PRO A 42 33.44 24.06 7.86
C PRO A 42 34.68 23.28 7.45
N THR A 43 35.41 22.79 8.46
CA THR A 43 36.45 21.78 8.29
C THR A 43 35.91 20.63 7.46
N SER A 44 36.64 20.29 6.40
CA SER A 44 36.42 19.17 5.50
C SER A 44 36.03 17.91 6.25
N GLY A 45 34.72 17.67 6.36
CA GLY A 45 34.17 16.44 6.90
C GLY A 45 34.52 15.30 5.94
N LEU A 46 35.14 14.26 6.48
CA LEU A 46 35.30 12.95 5.86
C LEU A 46 34.06 12.61 5.04
N GLY A 47 34.22 12.56 3.72
CA GLY A 47 33.16 12.18 2.81
C GLY A 47 32.72 10.76 3.14
N VAL A 48 31.60 10.62 3.86
CA VAL A 48 30.90 9.34 3.96
C VAL A 48 30.51 8.98 2.54
N ALA A 49 31.22 8.02 1.96
CA ALA A 49 30.90 7.48 0.66
C ALA A 49 29.42 7.03 0.70
N ARG A 50 28.54 7.81 0.06
CA ARG A 50 27.15 7.41 -0.15
C ARG A 50 27.20 6.25 -1.14
N TYR A 51 27.37 5.04 -0.61
CA TYR A 51 27.20 3.82 -1.38
C TYR A 51 25.80 3.87 -1.99
N ARG A 52 25.73 4.09 -3.30
CA ARG A 52 24.47 4.12 -4.04
C ARG A 52 23.92 2.70 -4.00
N GLN A 53 23.11 2.38 -3.00
CA GLN A 53 22.49 1.06 -2.89
C GLN A 53 21.72 0.79 -4.19
N LYS A 54 22.11 -0.27 -4.89
CA LYS A 54 21.38 -0.75 -6.07
C LYS A 54 19.94 -1.04 -5.63
N ARG A 55 18.99 -0.34 -6.25
CA ARG A 55 17.56 -0.54 -5.97
C ARG A 55 17.17 -1.94 -6.45
N TYR A 56 16.40 -2.62 -5.62
CA TYR A 56 15.89 -3.98 -5.84
C TYR A 56 14.61 -4.01 -6.69
N ILE A 57 14.10 -2.82 -7.01
CA ILE A 57 13.02 -2.56 -7.96
C ILE A 57 13.17 -1.12 -8.47
N SER A 58 12.88 -0.86 -9.75
CA SER A 58 13.00 0.50 -10.31
C SER A 58 11.79 1.35 -9.93
N ALA A 59 11.93 2.69 -9.96
CA ALA A 59 10.79 3.58 -9.68
C ALA A 59 9.65 3.38 -10.70
N ARG A 60 9.98 3.08 -11.96
CA ARG A 60 9.01 2.75 -13.01
C ARG A 60 8.23 1.49 -12.67
N ASP A 61 8.92 0.46 -12.19
CA ASP A 61 8.29 -0.81 -11.81
C ASP A 61 7.42 -0.65 -10.56
N VAL A 62 7.84 0.18 -9.60
CA VAL A 62 7.02 0.55 -8.44
C VAL A 62 5.69 1.16 -8.88
N SER A 63 5.72 2.17 -9.75
CA SER A 63 4.51 2.79 -10.29
C SER A 63 3.66 1.78 -11.05
N ALA A 64 4.25 1.00 -11.95
CA ALA A 64 3.52 0.00 -12.73
C ALA A 64 2.83 -1.06 -11.85
N LEU A 65 3.48 -1.52 -10.78
CA LEU A 65 2.87 -2.46 -9.84
C LEU A 65 1.70 -1.82 -9.08
N LEU A 66 1.87 -0.60 -8.56
CA LEU A 66 0.79 0.10 -7.85
C LEU A 66 -0.40 0.39 -8.76
N ASP A 67 -0.14 0.91 -9.96
CA ASP A 67 -1.19 1.26 -10.93
C ASP A 67 -1.98 0.00 -11.32
N TYR A 68 -1.28 -1.11 -11.55
CA TYR A 68 -1.94 -2.39 -11.83
C TYR A 68 -2.79 -2.88 -10.65
N HIS A 69 -2.28 -2.83 -9.42
CA HIS A 69 -3.06 -3.22 -8.24
C HIS A 69 -4.31 -2.35 -8.07
N ASN A 70 -4.17 -1.03 -8.15
CA ASN A 70 -5.29 -0.10 -8.00
C ASN A 70 -6.30 -0.24 -9.14
N HIS A 71 -5.85 -0.53 -10.37
CA HIS A 71 -6.75 -0.84 -11.49
C HIS A 71 -7.57 -2.11 -11.24
N ILE A 72 -6.94 -3.19 -10.76
CA ILE A 72 -7.65 -4.43 -10.41
C ILE A 72 -8.62 -4.20 -9.25
N ARG A 73 -8.21 -3.46 -8.21
CA ARG A 73 -9.05 -3.08 -7.06
C ARG A 73 -10.28 -2.24 -7.47
N ALA A 74 -10.12 -1.33 -8.41
CA ALA A 74 -11.21 -0.51 -8.94
C ALA A 74 -12.19 -1.28 -9.87
N SER A 75 -11.78 -2.44 -10.39
CA SER A 75 -12.56 -3.23 -11.37
C SER A 75 -13.19 -4.50 -10.78
N VAL A 76 -13.20 -4.64 -9.46
CA VAL A 76 -13.86 -5.77 -8.79
C VAL A 76 -15.36 -5.79 -9.08
N ARG A 77 -15.92 -7.01 -9.16
CA ARG A 77 -17.36 -7.23 -9.24
C ARG A 77 -17.75 -8.30 -8.21
N PRO A 78 -18.77 -8.06 -7.37
CA PRO A 78 -19.52 -6.78 -7.24
C PRO A 78 -18.61 -5.60 -6.82
N PRO A 79 -19.03 -4.34 -7.08
CA PRO A 79 -18.26 -3.18 -6.64
C PRO A 79 -18.08 -3.19 -5.12
N ALA A 80 -16.87 -2.87 -4.65
CA ALA A 80 -16.56 -2.83 -3.23
C ALA A 80 -16.96 -1.48 -2.62
N ALA A 81 -17.63 -1.51 -1.47
CA ALA A 81 -18.06 -0.30 -0.75
C ALA A 81 -16.94 0.38 0.05
N ASN A 82 -15.86 -0.35 0.37
CA ASN A 82 -14.81 0.08 1.29
C ASN A 82 -13.38 -0.23 0.78
N MET A 83 -13.18 -0.33 -0.53
CA MET A 83 -11.86 -0.60 -1.10
C MET A 83 -10.93 0.59 -0.89
N GLU A 84 -9.90 0.43 -0.06
CA GLU A 84 -8.92 1.50 0.16
C GLU A 84 -7.97 1.65 -1.03
N TYR A 85 -7.51 2.88 -1.30
CA TYR A 85 -6.49 3.12 -2.32
C TYR A 85 -5.12 2.61 -1.83
N MET A 86 -4.41 1.86 -2.67
CA MET A 86 -3.13 1.26 -2.32
C MET A 86 -1.97 2.20 -2.61
N VAL A 87 -1.06 2.37 -1.64
CA VAL A 87 0.16 3.18 -1.76
C VAL A 87 1.41 2.34 -1.50
N TRP A 88 2.57 2.84 -1.94
CA TRP A 88 3.84 2.14 -1.73
C TRP A 88 4.34 2.31 -0.30
N ASP A 89 4.90 1.23 0.27
CA ASP A 89 5.54 1.24 1.58
C ASP A 89 6.98 0.69 1.49
N GLU A 90 7.94 1.57 1.73
CA GLU A 90 9.37 1.26 1.67
C GLU A 90 9.82 0.27 2.74
N ARG A 91 9.12 0.13 3.88
CA ARG A 91 9.45 -0.86 4.91
C ARG A 91 9.05 -2.25 4.44
N LEU A 92 7.85 -2.39 3.86
CA LEU A 92 7.38 -3.64 3.26
C LEU A 92 8.30 -4.07 2.11
N ALA A 93 8.71 -3.12 1.26
CA ALA A 93 9.57 -3.38 0.12
C ALA A 93 11.00 -3.82 0.55
N ARG A 94 11.57 -3.23 1.61
CA ARG A 94 12.83 -3.72 2.20
C ARG A 94 12.70 -5.12 2.79
N SER A 95 11.59 -5.43 3.45
CA SER A 95 11.31 -6.78 3.96
C SER A 95 11.18 -7.79 2.82
N ALA A 96 10.46 -7.44 1.76
CA ALA A 96 10.31 -8.26 0.55
C ALA A 96 11.68 -8.53 -0.09
N LYS A 97 12.55 -7.52 -0.15
CA LYS A 97 13.93 -7.68 -0.64
C LYS A 97 14.70 -8.70 0.19
N ALA A 98 14.69 -8.55 1.51
CA ALA A 98 15.42 -9.45 2.41
C ALA A 98 14.96 -10.91 2.27
N TRP A 99 13.67 -11.13 1.97
CA TRP A 99 13.13 -12.45 1.69
C TRP A 99 13.49 -12.96 0.29
N ALA A 100 13.33 -12.13 -0.74
CA ALA A 100 13.63 -12.51 -2.12
C ALA A 100 15.09 -12.97 -2.31
N THR A 101 16.03 -12.36 -1.57
CA THR A 101 17.45 -12.74 -1.62
C THR A 101 17.76 -14.11 -1.01
N GLN A 102 16.83 -14.71 -0.26
CA GLN A 102 17.03 -16.06 0.27
C GLN A 102 16.90 -17.13 -0.81
N CYS A 103 16.24 -16.83 -1.93
CA CYS A 103 15.97 -17.80 -3.00
C CYS A 103 15.29 -19.08 -2.51
N ILE A 104 14.33 -18.91 -1.58
CA ILE A 104 13.48 -19.98 -1.06
C ILE A 104 12.06 -19.75 -1.57
N TRP A 105 11.49 -20.75 -2.24
CA TRP A 105 10.10 -20.73 -2.69
C TRP A 105 9.15 -21.10 -1.54
N ALA A 106 9.03 -20.19 -0.58
CA ALA A 106 8.12 -20.30 0.55
C ALA A 106 7.74 -18.90 1.05
N HIS A 107 6.65 -18.81 1.82
CA HIS A 107 6.28 -17.56 2.48
C HIS A 107 7.19 -17.28 3.68
N GLY A 108 7.54 -16.01 3.89
CA GLY A 108 8.29 -15.61 5.09
C GLY A 108 8.81 -14.17 5.09
N PRO A 109 9.61 -13.82 6.12
CA PRO A 109 9.98 -14.67 7.26
C PRO A 109 8.76 -14.95 8.17
N SER A 110 8.72 -16.13 8.79
CA SER A 110 7.54 -16.63 9.52
C SER A 110 7.06 -15.68 10.63
N GLN A 111 7.96 -14.96 11.28
CA GLN A 111 7.61 -14.01 12.34
C GLN A 111 6.77 -12.81 11.82
N LEU A 112 6.88 -12.48 10.53
CA LEU A 112 6.13 -11.38 9.90
C LEU A 112 4.80 -11.84 9.28
N MET A 113 4.64 -13.13 8.97
CA MET A 113 3.46 -13.63 8.25
C MET A 113 2.15 -13.51 9.03
N ARG A 114 2.22 -13.22 10.34
CA ARG A 114 1.03 -12.90 11.15
C ARG A 114 0.52 -11.45 10.99
N TYR A 115 1.31 -10.58 10.37
CA TYR A 115 1.04 -9.14 10.24
C TYR A 115 1.11 -8.62 8.81
N VAL A 116 1.65 -9.42 7.91
CA VAL A 116 1.95 -9.04 6.53
C VAL A 116 1.43 -10.14 5.62
N GLY A 117 0.59 -9.74 4.67
CA GLY A 117 0.21 -10.60 3.56
C GLY A 117 1.35 -10.69 2.56
N GLN A 118 1.48 -11.81 1.85
CA GLN A 118 2.58 -11.99 0.89
C GLN A 118 2.13 -12.78 -0.33
N ASN A 119 2.39 -12.22 -1.52
CA ASN A 119 2.29 -12.94 -2.78
C ASN A 119 3.69 -13.16 -3.36
N LEU A 120 3.87 -14.32 -3.98
CA LEU A 120 5.11 -14.78 -4.59
C LEU A 120 4.91 -15.04 -6.07
N SER A 121 5.90 -14.69 -6.89
CA SER A 121 5.89 -15.00 -8.31
C SER A 121 7.29 -15.38 -8.76
N ILE A 122 7.36 -16.37 -9.64
CA ILE A 122 8.60 -16.84 -10.23
C ILE A 122 8.44 -16.90 -11.74
N HIS A 123 9.47 -16.46 -12.46
CA HIS A 123 9.51 -16.44 -13.91
C HIS A 123 10.90 -16.85 -14.41
N SER A 124 10.95 -17.60 -15.51
CA SER A 124 12.20 -17.97 -16.17
C SER A 124 12.50 -17.04 -17.35
N GLY A 125 13.77 -16.72 -17.55
CA GLY A 125 14.19 -15.86 -18.66
C GLY A 125 13.76 -14.40 -18.49
N ARG A 126 13.59 -13.71 -19.62
CA ARG A 126 13.27 -12.28 -19.64
C ARG A 126 11.75 -12.07 -19.57
N TYR A 127 11.32 -11.04 -18.82
CA TYR A 127 9.97 -10.50 -18.85
C TYR A 127 10.00 -9.10 -19.50
N ARG A 128 8.88 -8.63 -20.08
CA ARG A 128 8.82 -7.33 -20.75
C ARG A 128 8.42 -6.21 -19.80
N SER A 129 7.52 -6.52 -18.88
CA SER A 129 7.02 -5.60 -17.86
C SER A 129 6.95 -6.31 -16.52
N VAL A 130 7.21 -5.60 -15.41
CA VAL A 130 7.00 -6.14 -14.06
C VAL A 130 5.56 -6.61 -13.83
N VAL A 131 4.60 -6.05 -14.58
CA VAL A 131 3.19 -6.48 -14.55
C VAL A 131 3.04 -7.93 -15.00
N ASP A 132 3.88 -8.42 -15.91
CA ASP A 132 3.85 -9.81 -16.37
C ASP A 132 4.04 -10.80 -15.20
N LEU A 133 4.76 -10.39 -14.14
CA LEU A 133 5.03 -11.20 -12.95
C LEU A 133 3.82 -11.28 -12.00
N VAL A 134 2.88 -10.35 -12.06
CA VAL A 134 1.71 -10.29 -11.16
C VAL A 134 0.39 -10.53 -11.87
N LYS A 135 0.41 -10.62 -13.20
CA LYS A 135 -0.80 -10.79 -14.01
C LYS A 135 -1.54 -12.06 -13.65
N SER A 136 -0.82 -13.18 -13.49
CA SER A 136 -1.40 -14.48 -13.15
C SER A 136 -2.18 -14.44 -11.83
N TRP A 137 -1.71 -13.66 -10.84
CA TRP A 137 -2.44 -13.46 -9.57
C TRP A 137 -3.82 -12.88 -9.81
N SER A 138 -3.92 -11.80 -10.62
CA SER A 138 -5.22 -11.17 -10.90
C SER A 138 -6.15 -12.06 -11.74
N GLU A 139 -5.59 -12.91 -12.60
CA GLU A 139 -6.35 -13.81 -13.45
C GLU A 139 -7.02 -14.94 -12.65
N GLU A 140 -6.61 -15.21 -11.41
CA GLU A 140 -7.30 -16.15 -10.51
C GLU A 140 -8.75 -15.72 -10.20
N LYS A 141 -9.10 -14.44 -10.45
CA LYS A 141 -10.49 -13.95 -10.40
C LYS A 141 -11.49 -14.84 -11.14
N ARG A 142 -11.07 -15.50 -12.22
CA ARG A 142 -11.92 -16.42 -13.01
C ARG A 142 -12.39 -17.64 -12.21
N HIS A 143 -11.70 -17.96 -11.13
CA HIS A 143 -11.97 -19.10 -10.23
C HIS A 143 -12.57 -18.67 -8.90
N TYR A 144 -12.61 -17.37 -8.61
CA TYR A 144 -13.12 -16.84 -7.35
C TYR A 144 -14.56 -16.37 -7.50
N LEU A 145 -15.40 -16.76 -6.54
CA LEU A 145 -16.79 -16.31 -6.43
C LEU A 145 -16.97 -15.50 -5.15
N PHE A 146 -17.36 -14.24 -5.30
CA PHE A 146 -17.70 -13.40 -4.16
C PHE A 146 -19.05 -13.85 -3.58
N PRO A 147 -19.15 -14.09 -2.26
CA PRO A 147 -20.36 -14.61 -1.63
C PRO A 147 -21.52 -13.61 -1.75
N ALA A 148 -22.72 -14.11 -2.03
CA ALA A 148 -23.90 -13.26 -2.01
C ALA A 148 -24.30 -12.99 -0.54
N PRO A 149 -24.93 -11.84 -0.22
CA PRO A 149 -25.32 -11.51 1.15
C PRO A 149 -26.18 -12.59 1.84
N LYS A 150 -27.04 -13.26 1.07
CA LYS A 150 -27.88 -14.36 1.55
C LYS A 150 -27.11 -15.61 2.00
N ASP A 151 -25.89 -15.80 1.51
CA ASP A 151 -25.05 -16.95 1.82
C ASP A 151 -24.18 -16.70 3.07
N CYS A 152 -24.19 -15.48 3.60
CA CYS A 152 -23.41 -15.09 4.77
C CYS A 152 -24.24 -15.21 6.07
N ASN A 153 -23.97 -16.23 6.90
CA ASN A 153 -24.59 -16.39 8.22
C ASN A 153 -23.81 -17.36 9.13
N PRO A 154 -23.18 -16.94 10.26
CA PRO A 154 -22.79 -15.56 10.60
C PRO A 154 -21.56 -15.09 9.81
N HIS A 155 -20.93 -15.99 9.06
CA HIS A 155 -19.76 -15.73 8.23
C HIS A 155 -20.09 -16.01 6.77
N CYS A 156 -19.35 -15.37 5.87
CA CYS A 156 -19.48 -15.63 4.44
C CYS A 156 -18.61 -16.82 4.02
N PRO A 157 -19.10 -17.71 3.14
CA PRO A 157 -18.30 -18.80 2.62
C PRO A 157 -17.21 -18.29 1.67
N TRP A 158 -16.07 -18.98 1.66
CA TRP A 158 -15.02 -18.77 0.68
C TRP A 158 -15.21 -19.74 -0.49
N HIS A 159 -15.26 -19.22 -1.72
CA HIS A 159 -15.44 -20.02 -2.92
C HIS A 159 -14.28 -19.83 -3.90
N CYS A 160 -13.53 -20.90 -4.13
CA CYS A 160 -12.51 -20.99 -5.16
C CYS A 160 -12.64 -22.32 -5.89
N SER A 161 -12.90 -22.28 -7.20
CA SER A 161 -13.01 -23.47 -8.05
C SER A 161 -11.67 -23.90 -8.67
N GLY A 162 -10.63 -23.08 -8.53
CA GLY A 162 -9.31 -23.30 -9.09
C GLY A 162 -8.33 -23.85 -8.04
N PRO A 163 -7.09 -24.16 -8.46
CA PRO A 163 -6.06 -24.63 -7.54
C PRO A 163 -5.66 -23.55 -6.52
N VAL A 164 -5.73 -22.28 -6.92
CA VAL A 164 -5.36 -21.12 -6.09
C VAL A 164 -6.24 -19.94 -6.47
N CYS A 165 -6.77 -19.24 -5.45
CA CYS A 165 -7.39 -17.91 -5.57
C CYS A 165 -6.82 -16.89 -4.58
N SER A 166 -5.91 -17.32 -3.71
CA SER A 166 -5.41 -16.52 -2.59
C SER A 166 -4.65 -15.29 -3.06
N HIS A 167 -3.93 -15.38 -4.19
CA HIS A 167 -3.19 -14.24 -4.71
C HIS A 167 -4.14 -13.16 -5.20
N TYR A 168 -5.19 -13.51 -5.95
CA TYR A 168 -6.23 -12.55 -6.35
C TYR A 168 -6.87 -11.90 -5.13
N THR A 169 -7.33 -12.70 -4.15
CA THR A 169 -8.00 -12.15 -2.97
C THR A 169 -7.10 -11.22 -2.16
N GLN A 170 -5.79 -11.46 -2.13
CA GLN A 170 -4.83 -10.55 -1.51
C GLN A 170 -4.71 -9.23 -2.29
N MET A 171 -4.66 -9.26 -3.63
CA MET A 171 -4.60 -8.04 -4.45
C MET A 171 -5.83 -7.15 -4.20
N VAL A 172 -7.00 -7.76 -4.02
CA VAL A 172 -8.29 -7.07 -3.83
C VAL A 172 -8.74 -7.00 -2.37
N TRP A 173 -7.86 -7.24 -1.41
CA TRP A 173 -8.22 -7.16 0.01
C TRP A 173 -8.47 -5.71 0.42
N ALA A 174 -9.70 -5.39 0.84
CA ALA A 174 -10.17 -4.01 0.98
C ALA A 174 -9.27 -3.15 1.89
N SER A 175 -8.86 -3.69 3.06
CA SER A 175 -8.06 -2.98 4.05
C SER A 175 -6.54 -2.99 3.80
N SER A 176 -6.05 -3.81 2.86
CA SER A 176 -4.63 -3.84 2.49
C SER A 176 -4.30 -2.65 1.60
N ASN A 177 -3.97 -1.53 2.23
CA ASN A 177 -3.73 -0.25 1.54
C ASN A 177 -2.26 0.10 1.33
N ARG A 178 -1.33 -0.80 1.70
CA ARG A 178 0.11 -0.61 1.53
C ARG A 178 0.73 -1.82 0.86
N LEU A 179 1.56 -1.56 -0.15
CA LEU A 179 2.29 -2.55 -0.93
C LEU A 179 3.78 -2.26 -0.90
N GLY A 180 4.60 -3.30 -0.77
CA GLY A 180 6.03 -3.20 -1.02
C GLY A 180 6.57 -4.49 -1.62
N CYS A 181 7.23 -4.38 -2.76
CA CYS A 181 7.72 -5.54 -3.52
C CYS A 181 9.22 -5.46 -3.80
N ALA A 182 9.82 -6.61 -4.08
CA ALA A 182 11.21 -6.71 -4.51
C ALA A 182 11.42 -7.83 -5.52
N ILE A 183 12.33 -7.60 -6.47
CA ILE A 183 12.74 -8.57 -7.46
C ILE A 183 14.18 -9.01 -7.17
N HIS A 184 14.41 -10.30 -7.22
CA HIS A 184 15.74 -10.89 -7.15
C HIS A 184 15.90 -11.99 -8.21
N THR A 185 17.07 -12.08 -8.83
CA THR A 185 17.38 -13.18 -9.73
C THR A 185 18.13 -14.26 -8.97
N CYS A 186 17.49 -15.40 -8.78
CA CYS A 186 18.06 -16.56 -8.10
C CYS A 186 18.89 -17.39 -9.07
N GLY A 187 20.14 -17.68 -8.69
CA GLY A 187 20.99 -18.59 -9.48
C GLY A 187 20.36 -19.99 -9.58
N SER A 188 19.78 -20.46 -8.48
CA SER A 188 18.96 -21.67 -8.38
C SER A 188 17.88 -21.47 -7.32
N ILE A 189 16.67 -21.99 -7.56
CA ILE A 189 15.56 -22.03 -6.60
C ILE A 189 14.72 -23.29 -6.85
N SER A 190 14.37 -24.02 -5.78
CA SER A 190 13.54 -25.22 -5.87
C SER A 190 12.07 -24.84 -5.68
N VAL A 191 11.24 -25.17 -6.67
CA VAL A 191 9.81 -24.85 -6.74
C VAL A 191 9.06 -26.15 -7.01
N TRP A 192 8.28 -26.60 -6.02
CA TRP A 192 7.49 -27.84 -6.10
C TRP A 192 8.28 -29.06 -6.59
N GLY A 193 9.51 -29.22 -6.10
CA GLY A 193 10.39 -30.34 -6.44
C GLY A 193 11.19 -30.17 -7.75
N SER A 194 10.98 -29.08 -8.49
CA SER A 194 11.76 -28.75 -9.69
C SER A 194 12.74 -27.61 -9.43
N THR A 195 13.97 -27.73 -9.91
CA THR A 195 15.00 -26.69 -9.79
C THR A 195 14.94 -25.72 -10.97
N TRP A 196 14.81 -24.42 -10.67
CA TRP A 196 14.79 -23.34 -11.64
C TRP A 196 16.10 -22.56 -11.58
N HIS A 197 16.77 -22.41 -12.72
CA HIS A 197 18.04 -21.68 -12.82
C HIS A 197 17.83 -20.28 -13.37
N GLN A 198 18.60 -19.31 -12.85
CA GLN A 198 18.52 -17.90 -13.26
C GLN A 198 17.08 -17.36 -13.23
N ALA A 199 16.32 -17.75 -12.21
CA ALA A 199 14.90 -17.45 -12.09
C ALA A 199 14.69 -16.05 -11.51
N VAL A 200 13.79 -15.28 -12.12
CA VAL A 200 13.31 -14.01 -11.57
C VAL A 200 12.29 -14.33 -10.49
N TYR A 201 12.60 -13.96 -9.26
CA TYR A 201 11.75 -14.14 -8.09
C TYR A 201 11.23 -12.78 -7.61
N LEU A 202 9.92 -12.59 -7.64
CA LEU A 202 9.21 -11.42 -7.13
C LEU A 202 8.51 -11.79 -5.81
N VAL A 203 8.76 -10.98 -4.79
CA VAL A 203 8.06 -11.02 -3.50
C VAL A 203 7.30 -9.70 -3.35
N CYS A 204 6.00 -9.76 -3.08
CA CYS A 204 5.18 -8.59 -2.75
C CYS A 204 4.54 -8.76 -1.38
N ASN A 205 4.79 -7.79 -0.49
CA ASN A 205 4.24 -7.74 0.85
C ASN A 205 3.12 -6.70 0.93
N TYR A 206 2.07 -7.04 1.67
CA TYR A 206 0.87 -6.22 1.87
C TYR A 206 0.68 -5.96 3.37
N ALA A 207 0.35 -4.73 3.75
CA ALA A 207 -0.08 -4.50 5.12
C ALA A 207 -1.43 -5.18 5.37
N ILE A 208 -1.55 -5.84 6.51
CA ILE A 208 -2.84 -6.30 7.04
C ILE A 208 -3.20 -5.35 8.18
N LYS A 209 -4.44 -4.89 8.21
CA LYS A 209 -5.02 -4.13 9.34
C LYS A 209 -5.80 -5.07 10.24
#